data_AF-A0A9P9P270-F1
#
_entry.id   AF-A0A9P9P270-F1
#
_cell.length_a   1.000
_cell.length_b   1.000
_cell.length_c   1.000
_cell.angle_alpha   90.00
_cell.angle_beta   90.00
_cell.angle_gamma   90.00
#
_symmetry.space_group_name_H-M   'P 1'
#
loop_
_entity.id
_entity.type
_entity.pdbx_description
1 polymer ?
#
loop_
_entity_poly.entity_id
_entity_poly.type
_entity_poly.pdbx_seq_one_letter_code
_entity_poly.pdbx_strand_id
1 'polypeptide(L)'
;MADFEALKDQWSDVEDRDGIRLSLEHEASRLVVPIGALYTPLKEKTDTPLLQYQPVVGRPPCKGVLNPFCQVDRARPCLDMPLLLEQGTQLPVHYKDILSRTDPSRAAPKHSTTIEYRLPTRPRASPPLFLNTIIMSLSLLPSYALVGLITYGTMTASARARLC
;
A
#
# COMPACT_ATOMS: atom_id res chain seq x y z
N MET A 1 -17.32 14.09 -28.95
CA MET A 1 -15.85 14.22 -28.86
C MET A 1 -15.43 14.72 -27.49
N ALA A 2 -16.12 15.71 -26.91
CA ALA A 2 -15.89 16.19 -25.53
C ALA A 2 -16.08 15.11 -24.43
N ASP A 3 -17.02 14.17 -24.58
CA ASP A 3 -17.28 13.15 -23.55
C ASP A 3 -16.14 12.14 -23.35
N PHE A 4 -15.40 11.82 -24.41
CA PHE A 4 -14.31 10.83 -24.32
C PHE A 4 -13.08 11.43 -23.63
N GLU A 5 -12.84 12.72 -23.84
CA GLU A 5 -11.74 13.44 -23.22
C GLU A 5 -11.97 13.61 -21.71
N ALA A 6 -13.21 13.96 -21.31
CA ALA A 6 -13.59 14.01 -19.90
C ALA A 6 -13.48 12.64 -19.20
N LEU A 7 -13.86 11.55 -19.88
CA LEU A 7 -13.74 10.19 -19.33
C LEU A 7 -12.28 9.76 -19.18
N LYS A 8 -11.43 10.15 -20.13
CA LYS A 8 -9.99 9.90 -20.08
C LYS A 8 -9.34 10.67 -18.91
N ASP A 9 -9.72 11.93 -18.71
CA ASP A 9 -9.24 12.74 -17.59
C ASP A 9 -9.66 12.11 -16.27
N GLN A 10 -10.90 11.66 -16.15
CA GLN A 10 -11.39 10.96 -14.96
C GLN A 10 -10.59 9.68 -14.66
N TRP A 11 -10.22 8.89 -15.68
CA TRP A 11 -9.40 7.69 -15.47
C TRP A 11 -7.96 8.04 -15.11
N SER A 12 -7.41 9.10 -15.69
CA SER A 12 -6.08 9.61 -15.33
C SER A 12 -6.05 10.05 -13.87
N ASP A 13 -7.06 10.79 -13.41
CA ASP A 13 -7.16 11.24 -12.02
C ASP A 13 -7.21 10.07 -11.03
N VAL A 14 -7.94 8.99 -11.37
CA VAL A 14 -8.01 7.78 -10.54
C VAL A 14 -6.67 7.04 -10.54
N GLU A 15 -6.01 6.94 -11.69
CA GLU A 15 -4.68 6.34 -11.79
C GLU A 15 -3.65 7.14 -10.99
N ASP A 16 -3.71 8.48 -11.02
CA ASP A 16 -2.83 9.37 -10.27
C ASP A 16 -3.03 9.28 -8.76
N ARG A 17 -4.29 9.20 -8.36
CA ARG A 17 -4.65 9.11 -6.96
C ARG A 17 -4.41 7.74 -6.33
N ASP A 18 -4.73 6.65 -7.03
CA ASP A 18 -4.76 5.30 -6.47
C ASP A 18 -3.78 4.33 -7.13
N GLY A 19 -3.23 4.66 -8.31
CA GLY A 19 -2.29 3.79 -9.03
C GLY A 19 -2.97 2.57 -9.66
N ILE A 20 -4.28 2.65 -9.93
CA ILE A 20 -5.09 1.55 -10.46
C ILE A 20 -5.68 1.95 -11.81
N ARG A 21 -5.53 1.08 -12.80
CA ARG A 21 -6.29 1.14 -14.07
C ARG A 21 -7.12 -0.12 -14.24
N LEU A 22 -8.39 0.03 -14.59
CA LEU A 22 -9.31 -1.09 -14.76
C LEU A 22 -9.59 -1.34 -16.24
N SER A 23 -9.64 -2.61 -16.64
CA SER A 23 -10.25 -3.06 -17.89
C SER A 23 -11.67 -3.53 -17.58
N LEU A 24 -12.63 -2.62 -17.50
CA LEU A 24 -14.04 -2.94 -17.23
C LEU A 24 -14.93 -2.29 -18.28
N GLU A 25 -15.79 -3.10 -18.91
CA GLU A 25 -17.01 -2.62 -19.58
C GLU A 25 -18.23 -2.91 -18.70
N HIS A 26 -19.30 -2.13 -18.90
CA HIS A 26 -20.56 -2.24 -18.17
C HIS A 26 -21.31 -3.57 -18.42
N GLU A 27 -20.96 -4.35 -19.44
CA GLU A 27 -21.53 -5.67 -19.72
C GLU A 27 -20.44 -6.75 -19.72
N ALA A 28 -20.22 -7.37 -18.55
CA ALA A 28 -19.18 -8.38 -18.34
C ALA A 28 -19.26 -9.59 -19.29
N SER A 29 -20.45 -9.90 -19.81
CA SER A 29 -20.70 -11.05 -20.71
C SER A 29 -20.31 -10.79 -22.17
N ARG A 30 -20.09 -9.54 -22.57
CA ARG A 30 -19.70 -9.16 -23.95
C ARG A 30 -18.21 -8.88 -24.11
N LEU A 31 -17.46 -8.97 -23.02
CA LEU A 31 -16.06 -8.61 -22.97
C LEU A 31 -15.18 -9.63 -23.70
N VAL A 32 -14.44 -9.15 -24.70
CA VAL A 32 -13.34 -9.89 -25.34
C VAL A 32 -12.08 -9.91 -24.45
N VAL A 33 -11.95 -8.92 -23.56
CA VAL A 33 -10.82 -8.75 -22.65
C VAL A 33 -11.29 -9.07 -21.22
N PRO A 34 -10.55 -9.90 -20.45
CA PRO A 34 -10.93 -10.20 -19.07
C PRO A 34 -11.00 -8.94 -18.21
N ILE A 35 -11.90 -8.95 -17.23
CA ILE A 35 -11.94 -7.93 -16.18
C ILE A 35 -10.65 -8.02 -15.39
N GLY A 36 -9.86 -6.95 -15.43
CA GLY A 36 -8.53 -6.90 -14.88
C GLY A 36 -8.19 -5.52 -14.32
N ALA A 37 -7.16 -5.48 -13.49
CA ALA A 37 -6.63 -4.25 -12.92
C ALA A 37 -5.10 -4.23 -13.07
N LEU A 38 -4.56 -3.13 -13.58
CA LEU A 38 -3.14 -2.83 -13.47
C LEU A 38 -2.95 -2.00 -12.20
N TYR A 39 -2.16 -2.51 -11.26
CA TYR A 39 -1.95 -1.86 -9.96
C TYR A 39 -0.47 -1.59 -9.73
N THR A 40 -0.13 -0.35 -9.37
CA THR A 40 1.21 0.08 -8.95
C THR A 40 1.24 0.30 -7.44
N PRO A 41 1.60 -0.73 -6.64
CA PRO A 41 1.48 -0.66 -5.17
C PRO A 41 2.38 0.38 -4.50
N LEU A 42 3.53 0.67 -5.09
CA LEU A 42 4.51 1.64 -4.61
C LEU A 42 4.55 2.87 -5.52
N LYS A 43 3.37 3.36 -5.94
CA LYS A 43 3.28 4.63 -6.66
C LYS A 43 3.71 5.75 -5.72
N GLU A 44 4.69 6.55 -6.13
CA GLU A 44 5.17 7.68 -5.34
C GLU A 44 4.04 8.71 -5.18
N LYS A 45 3.66 9.00 -3.93
CA LYS A 45 2.62 9.98 -3.60
C LYS A 45 3.22 11.01 -2.64
N THR A 46 3.19 12.27 -3.05
CA THR A 46 3.63 13.41 -2.22
C THR A 46 2.57 13.88 -1.24
N ASP A 47 1.30 13.58 -1.52
CA ASP A 47 0.16 14.27 -0.90
C ASP A 47 -0.44 13.49 0.28
N THR A 48 -0.07 12.23 0.45
CA THR A 48 -0.64 11.36 1.50
C THR A 48 0.34 11.21 2.67
N PRO A 49 -0.04 11.62 3.90
CA PRO A 49 0.84 11.49 5.05
C PRO A 49 1.03 10.02 5.46
N LEU A 50 2.25 9.66 5.86
CA LEU A 50 2.56 8.35 6.43
C LEU A 50 1.92 8.19 7.81
N LEU A 51 1.06 7.18 7.96
CA LEU A 51 0.33 6.90 9.19
C LEU A 51 1.20 6.05 10.13
N GLN A 52 1.45 6.52 11.36
CA GLN A 52 2.38 5.89 12.30
C GLN A 52 1.70 4.96 13.32
N TYR A 53 0.54 4.41 12.97
CA TYR A 53 -0.22 3.50 13.83
C TYR A 53 -0.53 2.19 13.11
N GLN A 54 -0.94 1.18 13.88
CA GLN A 54 -1.26 -0.13 13.33
C GLN A 54 -2.62 -0.08 12.60
N PRO A 55 -2.74 -0.66 11.40
CA PRO A 55 -4.01 -0.72 10.69
C PRO A 55 -5.06 -1.49 11.51
N VAL A 56 -6.30 -1.01 11.46
CA VAL A 56 -7.45 -1.74 12.02
C VAL A 56 -7.81 -2.85 11.05
N VAL A 57 -7.68 -4.08 11.51
CA VAL A 57 -7.93 -5.29 10.72
C VAL A 57 -9.22 -5.95 11.19
N GLY A 58 -10.00 -6.46 10.24
CA GLY A 58 -11.17 -7.27 10.47
C GLY A 58 -10.90 -8.55 11.27
N ARG A 59 -11.98 -9.12 11.81
CA ARG A 59 -12.01 -10.38 12.54
C ARG A 59 -11.98 -11.56 11.57
N PRO A 60 -11.25 -12.65 11.90
CA PRO A 60 -11.27 -13.88 11.12
C PRO A 60 -12.71 -14.37 10.86
N PRO A 61 -13.01 -14.89 9.65
CA PRO A 61 -12.07 -15.22 8.57
C PRO A 61 -11.60 -14.03 7.73
N CYS A 62 -12.24 -12.87 7.86
CA CYS A 62 -11.90 -11.67 7.10
C CYS A 62 -10.64 -11.00 7.68
N LYS A 63 -9.72 -10.58 6.80
CA LYS A 63 -8.50 -9.82 7.15
C LYS A 63 -8.47 -8.47 6.44
N GLY A 64 -9.65 -7.93 6.17
CA GLY A 64 -9.80 -6.62 5.55
C GLY A 64 -9.20 -5.52 6.43
N VAL A 65 -8.69 -4.47 5.80
CA VAL A 65 -8.20 -3.29 6.48
C VAL A 65 -9.24 -2.18 6.36
N LEU A 66 -9.41 -1.40 7.44
CA LEU A 66 -10.26 -0.22 7.47
C LEU A 66 -9.95 0.72 6.29
N ASN A 67 -11.00 1.06 5.54
CA ASN A 67 -10.95 1.93 4.37
C ASN A 67 -12.15 2.91 4.37
N PRO A 68 -12.17 3.92 3.47
CA PRO A 68 -13.26 4.91 3.43
C PRO A 68 -14.65 4.34 3.06
N PHE A 69 -14.72 3.15 2.48
CA PHE A 69 -15.99 2.49 2.10
C PHE A 69 -16.63 1.73 3.28
N CYS A 70 -15.96 1.72 4.42
CA CYS A 70 -16.42 1.10 5.64
C CYS A 70 -17.44 1.98 6.37
N GLN A 71 -18.46 1.35 6.96
CA GLN A 71 -19.42 2.06 7.79
C GLN A 71 -18.94 2.03 9.25
N VAL A 72 -18.89 3.20 9.87
CA VAL A 72 -18.52 3.35 11.28
C VAL A 72 -19.75 3.77 12.07
N ASP A 73 -20.16 2.93 13.02
CA ASP A 73 -21.18 3.32 14.00
C ASP A 73 -20.51 4.16 15.11
N ARG A 74 -21.15 5.28 15.46
CA ARG A 74 -20.70 6.18 16.53
C ARG A 74 -21.35 5.85 17.87
N ALA A 75 -22.54 5.26 17.86
CA ALA A 75 -23.26 4.87 19.07
C ALA A 75 -22.62 3.63 19.70
N ARG A 76 -22.20 2.69 18.86
CA ARG A 76 -21.34 1.57 19.23
C ARG A 76 -20.06 1.73 18.44
N PRO A 77 -18.88 1.88 19.06
CA PRO A 77 -17.61 2.08 18.35
C PRO A 77 -17.16 0.76 17.70
N CYS A 78 -17.93 0.36 16.70
CA CYS A 78 -17.71 -0.78 15.86
C CYS A 78 -17.71 -0.37 14.40
N LEU A 79 -17.03 -1.21 13.63
CA LEU A 79 -16.79 -1.04 12.22
C LEU A 79 -17.49 -2.17 11.48
N ASP A 80 -18.23 -1.81 10.43
CA ASP A 80 -18.92 -2.73 9.54
C ASP A 80 -18.32 -2.63 8.13
N MET A 81 -17.95 -3.79 7.56
CA MET A 81 -17.34 -3.95 6.22
C MET A 81 -18.39 -4.50 5.24
N PRO A 82 -19.10 -3.67 4.46
CA PRO A 82 -20.14 -4.15 3.56
C PRO A 82 -19.60 -5.10 2.48
N LEU A 83 -18.40 -4.81 1.95
CA LEU A 83 -17.76 -5.62 0.90
C LEU A 83 -17.29 -7.00 1.38
N LEU A 84 -17.01 -7.13 2.68
CA LEU A 84 -16.50 -8.36 3.29
C LEU A 84 -17.55 -9.05 4.16
N LEU A 85 -18.77 -8.51 4.20
CA LEU A 85 -19.90 -8.97 5.03
C LEU A 85 -19.53 -9.14 6.51
N GLU A 86 -18.59 -8.32 6.99
CA GLU A 86 -18.13 -8.35 8.37
C GLU A 86 -18.84 -7.27 9.18
N GLN A 87 -19.31 -7.61 10.37
CA GLN A 87 -20.02 -6.69 11.26
C GLN A 87 -19.38 -6.67 12.65
N GLY A 88 -19.39 -5.50 13.28
CA GLY A 88 -19.09 -5.38 14.71
C GLY A 88 -17.61 -5.49 15.07
N THR A 89 -16.68 -5.17 14.17
CA THR A 89 -15.24 -5.13 14.48
C THR A 89 -15.00 -4.01 15.49
N GLN A 90 -14.53 -4.32 16.69
CA GLN A 90 -14.31 -3.31 17.72
C GLN A 90 -13.14 -2.40 17.33
N LEU A 91 -13.38 -1.09 17.32
CA LEU A 91 -12.36 -0.11 17.03
C LEU A 91 -11.41 0.07 18.22
N PRO A 92 -10.09 0.21 17.98
CA PRO A 92 -9.13 0.54 19.02
C PRO A 92 -9.50 1.82 19.79
N VAL A 93 -9.05 1.93 21.04
CA VAL A 93 -9.38 3.07 21.93
C VAL A 93 -8.99 4.41 21.30
N HIS A 94 -7.79 4.51 20.71
CA HIS A 94 -7.32 5.72 20.03
C HIS A 94 -8.21 6.15 18.85
N TYR A 95 -8.95 5.22 18.26
CA TYR A 95 -9.85 5.52 17.14
C TYR A 95 -11.15 6.19 17.61
N LYS A 96 -11.59 5.94 18.84
CA LYS A 96 -12.80 6.57 19.41
C LYS A 96 -12.65 8.09 19.52
N ASP A 97 -11.46 8.55 19.86
CA ASP A 97 -11.14 9.98 19.98
C ASP A 97 -11.00 10.66 18.61
N ILE A 98 -10.58 9.92 17.59
CA ILE A 98 -10.51 10.41 16.21
C ILE A 98 -11.91 10.55 15.62
N LEU A 99 -12.80 9.57 15.85
CA LEU A 99 -14.17 9.57 15.35
C LEU A 99 -15.05 10.66 15.95
N SER A 100 -14.76 11.10 17.18
CA SER A 100 -15.47 12.21 17.83
C SER A 100 -15.00 13.58 17.33
N ARG A 101 -13.71 13.71 16.99
CA ARG A 101 -13.10 14.97 16.55
C ARG A 101 -13.20 15.22 15.05
N THR A 102 -13.29 14.15 14.26
CA THR A 102 -13.34 14.20 12.80
C THR A 102 -14.41 13.25 12.30
N ASP A 103 -15.33 13.75 11.48
CA ASP A 103 -16.26 12.88 10.75
C ASP A 103 -15.41 11.87 9.95
N PRO A 104 -15.59 10.53 10.07
CA PRO A 104 -14.86 9.55 9.27
C PRO A 104 -14.95 9.81 7.76
N SER A 105 -16.00 10.48 7.27
CA SER A 105 -16.10 10.97 5.88
C SER A 105 -15.09 12.07 5.52
N ARG A 106 -14.49 12.71 6.52
CA ARG A 106 -13.64 13.90 6.47
C ARG A 106 -12.26 13.70 7.11
N ALA A 107 -12.07 12.61 7.86
CA ALA A 107 -10.85 12.23 8.58
C ALA A 107 -9.86 11.44 7.72
N ALA A 108 -10.38 10.65 6.76
CA ALA A 108 -9.57 10.22 5.65
C ALA A 108 -9.18 11.47 4.83
N PRO A 109 -7.95 11.56 4.30
CA PRO A 109 -7.64 12.57 3.29
C PRO A 109 -8.74 12.43 2.23
N LYS A 110 -9.54 13.48 2.00
CA LYS A 110 -10.86 13.43 1.32
C LYS A 110 -10.89 12.76 -0.07
N HIS A 111 -9.74 12.33 -0.57
CA HIS A 111 -9.56 11.70 -1.87
C HIS A 111 -8.62 10.47 -1.84
N SER A 112 -7.93 10.15 -0.74
CA SER A 112 -6.92 9.07 -0.77
C SER A 112 -7.52 7.73 -0.34
N THR A 113 -7.81 6.84 -1.29
CA THR A 113 -8.24 5.47 -0.96
C THR A 113 -7.05 4.55 -0.66
N THR A 114 -5.88 4.89 -1.19
CA THR A 114 -4.61 4.27 -0.83
C THR A 114 -3.92 5.08 0.26
N ILE A 115 -3.42 4.39 1.29
CA ILE A 115 -2.68 4.99 2.41
C ILE A 115 -1.54 4.07 2.82
N GLU A 116 -0.47 4.65 3.36
CA GLU A 116 0.70 3.91 3.81
C GLU A 116 0.81 3.93 5.34
N TYR A 117 0.99 2.74 5.91
CA TYR A 117 1.18 2.53 7.34
C TYR A 117 2.64 2.26 7.64
N ARG A 118 3.23 3.07 8.51
CA ARG A 118 4.53 2.81 9.12
C ARG A 118 4.32 2.07 10.43
N LEU A 119 4.59 0.77 10.40
CA LEU A 119 4.51 -0.06 11.61
C LEU A 119 5.66 0.29 12.57
N PRO A 120 5.37 0.65 13.83
CA PRO A 120 6.41 0.98 14.82
C PRO A 120 7.26 -0.24 15.19
N THR A 121 6.68 -1.44 15.12
CA THR A 121 7.34 -2.69 15.52
C THR A 121 7.81 -3.46 14.29
N ARG A 122 8.82 -2.96 13.59
CA ARG A 122 9.56 -3.80 12.63
C ARG A 122 10.59 -4.62 13.41
N PRO A 123 10.61 -5.96 13.33
CA PRO A 123 11.81 -6.70 13.75
C PRO A 123 12.98 -6.15 12.95
N ARG A 124 14.02 -5.68 13.67
CA ARG A 124 15.23 -5.01 13.17
C ARG A 124 15.49 -5.35 11.70
N ALA A 125 15.22 -4.40 10.81
CA ALA A 125 15.40 -4.60 9.37
C ALA A 125 16.83 -5.10 9.15
N SER A 126 16.99 -6.31 8.62
CA SER A 126 18.30 -6.72 8.14
C SER A 126 18.73 -5.70 7.09
N PRO A 127 19.96 -5.17 7.17
CA PRO A 127 20.46 -4.27 6.15
C PRO A 127 20.37 -4.96 4.79
N PRO A 128 20.08 -4.22 3.71
CA PRO A 128 19.94 -4.80 2.38
C PRO A 128 21.24 -5.52 1.99
N LEU A 129 21.08 -6.73 1.47
CA LEU A 129 22.19 -7.54 0.96
C LEU A 129 22.28 -7.33 -0.55
N PHE A 130 23.43 -6.88 -1.03
CA PHE A 130 23.71 -6.76 -2.45
C PHE A 130 24.80 -7.76 -2.84
N LEU A 131 24.49 -8.63 -3.80
CA LEU A 131 25.42 -9.55 -4.45
C LEU A 131 25.76 -8.95 -5.81
N ASN A 132 26.92 -8.31 -5.93
CA ASN A 132 27.33 -7.67 -7.17
C ASN A 132 28.59 -8.31 -7.76
N THR A 133 28.57 -8.49 -9.07
CA THR A 133 29.74 -8.83 -9.90
C THR A 133 30.46 -7.59 -10.46
N ILE A 134 29.90 -6.38 -10.24
CA ILE A 134 30.37 -5.13 -10.86
C ILE A 134 30.70 -4.09 -9.77
N ILE A 135 31.88 -3.49 -9.87
CA ILE A 135 32.49 -2.60 -8.87
C ILE A 135 31.80 -1.22 -8.81
N MET A 136 31.23 -0.73 -9.92
CA MET A 136 30.72 0.65 -10.02
C MET A 136 29.47 0.93 -9.18
N SER A 137 28.67 -0.08 -8.82
CA SER A 137 27.48 0.11 -7.99
C SER A 137 27.78 0.22 -6.49
N LEU A 138 29.02 -0.06 -6.06
CA LEU A 138 29.41 0.01 -4.65
C LEU A 138 29.32 1.43 -4.07
N SER A 139 29.54 2.47 -4.88
CA SER A 139 29.50 3.87 -4.44
C SER A 139 28.09 4.41 -4.20
N LEU A 140 27.05 3.71 -4.66
CA LEU A 140 25.65 4.09 -4.46
C LEU A 140 25.02 3.42 -3.22
N LEU A 141 25.78 2.52 -2.57
CA LEU A 141 25.26 1.75 -1.44
C LEU A 141 25.29 2.58 -0.15
N PRO A 142 24.24 2.49 0.69
CA PRO A 142 24.28 3.04 2.04
C PRO A 142 25.43 2.43 2.86
N SER A 143 26.07 3.23 3.73
CA SER A 143 27.20 2.77 4.55
C SER A 143 26.87 1.58 5.45
N TYR A 144 25.62 1.38 5.83
CA TYR A 144 25.21 0.23 6.65
C TYR A 144 24.95 -1.06 5.84
N ALA A 145 25.13 -1.05 4.51
CA ALA A 145 24.86 -2.20 3.65
C ALA A 145 25.90 -3.33 3.85
N LEU A 146 25.42 -4.58 3.74
CA LEU A 146 26.29 -5.75 3.73
C LEU A 146 26.57 -6.14 2.28
N VAL A 147 27.85 -6.21 1.92
CA VAL A 147 28.29 -6.58 0.57
C VAL A 147 28.91 -7.97 0.60
N GLY A 148 28.48 -8.82 -0.32
CA GLY A 148 29.09 -10.13 -0.58
C GLY A 148 29.65 -10.18 -1.99
N LEU A 149 30.89 -10.64 -2.14
CA LEU A 149 31.52 -10.91 -3.43
C LEU A 149 31.68 -12.41 -3.59
N ILE A 150 31.16 -12.97 -4.68
CA ILE A 150 31.36 -14.36 -5.07
C ILE A 150 32.05 -14.36 -6.43
N THR A 151 33.23 -14.96 -6.50
CA THR A 151 33.94 -15.20 -7.77
C THR A 151 33.84 -16.69 -8.12
N TYR A 152 33.62 -17.00 -9.40
CA TYR A 152 33.51 -18.36 -9.91
C TYR A 152 34.43 -18.55 -11.13
N GLY A 153 34.94 -19.77 -11.32
CA GLY A 153 35.92 -20.15 -12.34
C GLY A 153 36.34 -21.60 -12.12
N THR A 154 37.63 -21.91 -12.27
CA THR A 154 38.17 -23.22 -11.84
C THR A 154 38.05 -23.46 -10.33
N MET A 155 37.94 -22.38 -9.54
CA MET A 155 37.61 -22.42 -8.11
C MET A 155 36.56 -21.35 -7.79
N THR A 156 35.72 -21.64 -6.80
CA THR A 156 34.74 -20.69 -6.22
C THR A 156 35.32 -20.07 -4.95
N ALA A 157 35.28 -18.74 -4.84
CA ALA A 157 35.67 -18.01 -3.63
C ALA A 157 34.58 -17.03 -3.22
N SER A 158 34.41 -16.83 -1.90
CA SER A 158 33.44 -15.89 -1.35
C SER A 158 34.07 -14.99 -0.31
N ALA A 159 33.76 -13.69 -0.36
CA ALA A 159 34.22 -12.67 0.59
C ALA A 159 33.04 -11.81 1.06
N ARG A 160 33.06 -11.39 2.33
CA ARG A 160 32.00 -10.57 2.95
C ARG A 160 32.62 -9.30 3.54
N ALA A 161 32.06 -8.15 3.23
CA ALA A 161 32.52 -6.85 3.73
C ALA A 161 31.34 -5.98 4.19
N ARG A 162 31.60 -5.08 5.14
CA ARG A 162 30.77 -3.90 5.41
C ARG A 162 31.47 -2.70 4.79
N LEU A 163 30.72 -1.84 4.11
CA LEU A 163 31.21 -0.52 3.77
C LEU A 163 31.36 0.25 5.10
N CYS A 164 32.54 0.77 5.39
CA CYS A 164 32.79 1.65 6.54
C CYS A 164 32.85 3.09 6.07
#